data_AF-A0A6S4T8F8-F1
#
_entry.id   AF-A0A6S4T8F8-F1
#
_cell.length_a   1.000
_cell.length_b   1.000
_cell.length_c   1.000
_cell.angle_alpha   90.00
_cell.angle_beta   90.00
_cell.angle_gamma   90.00
#
_symmetry.space_group_name_H-M   'P 1'
#
loop_
_entity.id
_entity.type
_entity.pdbx_description
1 polymer ?
#
loop_
_entity_poly.entity_id
_entity_poly.type
_entity_poly.pdbx_seq_one_letter_code
_entity_poly.pdbx_strand_id
1 'polypeptide(L)'
;MTLFRPSLLLASGLLLSACAQGPQTLYNWDQYQGVVYQHMQGDDTGVEAQIDALEKNQQEASAKGQAVPPGFHAHLGMLYAQLGKDAQTREQFETEKRLFPESAPFMNFLMSNKKGETQ
;
A
#
# COMPACT_ATOMS: atom_id res chain seq x y z
N MET A 1 -36.78 22.30 49.46
CA MET A 1 -36.41 22.49 48.03
C MET A 1 -35.10 21.75 47.80
N THR A 2 -35.15 20.64 47.09
CA THR A 2 -34.02 19.74 46.82
C THR A 2 -33.07 20.38 45.82
N LEU A 3 -31.82 20.58 46.22
CA LEU A 3 -30.73 21.06 45.38
C LEU A 3 -30.27 19.94 44.45
N PHE A 4 -30.73 19.98 43.19
CA PHE A 4 -30.28 19.07 42.14
C PHE A 4 -28.86 19.47 41.71
N ARG A 5 -27.83 18.73 42.13
CA ARG A 5 -26.44 18.94 41.71
C ARG A 5 -26.27 18.38 40.29
N PRO A 6 -26.10 19.21 39.25
CA PRO A 6 -26.03 18.74 37.85
C PRO A 6 -24.70 18.06 37.50
N SER A 7 -23.75 18.00 38.44
CA SER A 7 -22.40 17.50 38.20
C SER A 7 -22.31 16.00 37.88
N LEU A 8 -23.34 15.20 38.21
CA LEU A 8 -23.30 13.75 37.97
C LEU A 8 -23.68 13.37 36.52
N LEU A 9 -24.38 14.24 35.79
CA LEU A 9 -24.81 13.96 34.41
C LEU A 9 -23.71 14.22 33.37
N LEU A 10 -22.69 15.02 33.69
CA LEU A 10 -21.61 15.35 32.75
C LEU A 10 -20.54 14.24 32.65
N ALA A 11 -20.41 13.38 33.66
CA ALA A 11 -19.42 12.31 33.69
C ALA A 11 -19.79 11.11 32.80
N SER A 12 -21.08 10.86 32.56
CA SER A 12 -21.56 9.70 31.80
C SER A 12 -21.39 9.83 30.27
N GLY A 13 -21.23 11.05 29.75
CA GLY A 13 -21.08 11.28 28.30
C GLY A 13 -19.68 10.98 27.74
N LEU A 14 -18.65 11.08 28.59
CA LEU A 14 -17.24 10.89 28.18
C LEU A 14 -16.84 9.42 27.99
N LEU A 15 -17.67 8.47 28.46
CA LEU A 15 -17.40 7.04 28.32
C LEU A 15 -17.91 6.45 27.00
N LEU A 16 -18.71 7.19 26.24
CA LEU A 16 -19.31 6.71 24.98
C LEU A 16 -18.46 7.00 23.74
N SER A 17 -17.40 7.81 23.85
CA SER A 17 -16.50 8.16 22.74
C SER A 17 -15.28 7.22 22.59
N ALA A 18 -15.11 6.22 23.44
CA ALA A 18 -13.93 5.35 23.44
C ALA A 18 -13.91 4.28 22.33
N CYS A 19 -15.03 4.00 21.65
CA CYS A 19 -15.14 2.96 20.61
C CYS A 19 -15.48 3.51 19.21
N ALA A 20 -15.21 4.78 18.93
CA ALA A 20 -15.46 5.35 17.60
C ALA A 20 -14.30 5.15 16.60
N GLN A 21 -13.11 4.75 17.07
CA GLN A 21 -12.02 4.38 16.17
C GLN A 21 -12.27 2.97 15.60
N GLY A 22 -12.73 2.92 14.35
CA GLY A 22 -12.77 1.69 13.57
C GLY A 22 -11.38 1.03 13.49
N PRO A 23 -11.32 -0.30 13.24
CA PRO A 23 -10.06 -1.03 13.20
C PRO A 23 -9.13 -0.42 12.15
N GLN A 24 -7.93 0.00 12.57
CA GLN A 24 -6.92 0.46 11.62
C GLN A 24 -6.47 -0.71 10.75
N THR A 25 -6.43 -0.48 9.44
CA THR A 25 -5.96 -1.49 8.50
C THR A 25 -4.45 -1.68 8.66
N LEU A 26 -4.01 -2.93 8.62
CA LEU A 26 -2.58 -3.28 8.65
C LEU A 26 -1.82 -2.66 7.47
N TYR A 27 -2.48 -2.59 6.31
CA TYR A 27 -1.91 -2.06 5.07
C TYR A 27 -2.68 -0.84 4.58
N ASN A 28 -1.97 0.05 3.91
CA ASN A 28 -2.54 1.15 3.16
C ASN A 28 -2.86 0.70 1.71
N TRP A 29 -4.15 0.63 1.38
CA TRP A 29 -4.63 0.17 0.06
C TRP A 29 -5.00 1.32 -0.89
N ASP A 30 -4.77 2.57 -0.48
CA ASP A 30 -5.42 3.78 -1.01
C ASP A 30 -5.42 3.87 -2.55
N GLN A 31 -4.25 4.02 -3.20
CA GLN A 31 -4.16 4.12 -4.66
C GLN A 31 -3.97 2.75 -5.33
N TYR A 32 -3.42 1.78 -4.60
CA TYR A 32 -2.97 0.50 -5.16
C TYR A 32 -4.07 -0.25 -5.92
N GLN A 33 -5.29 -0.32 -5.36
CA GLN A 33 -6.39 -1.05 -5.99
C GLN A 33 -6.81 -0.41 -7.32
N GLY A 34 -6.82 0.92 -7.39
CA GLY A 34 -7.14 1.66 -8.61
C GLY A 34 -6.10 1.42 -9.70
N VAL A 35 -4.81 1.46 -9.34
CA VAL A 35 -3.71 1.20 -10.28
C VAL A 35 -3.76 -0.23 -10.84
N VAL A 36 -3.99 -1.23 -9.99
CA VAL A 36 -4.16 -2.63 -10.44
C VAL A 36 -5.32 -2.75 -11.43
N TYR A 37 -6.48 -2.15 -11.10
CA TYR A 37 -7.64 -2.20 -12.00
C TYR A 37 -7.37 -1.52 -13.34
N GLN A 38 -6.76 -0.33 -13.33
CA GLN A 38 -6.38 0.38 -14.55
C GLN A 38 -5.41 -0.43 -15.41
N HIS A 39 -4.39 -1.03 -14.80
CA HIS A 39 -3.45 -1.91 -15.49
C HIS A 39 -4.17 -3.09 -16.17
N MET A 40 -5.12 -3.73 -15.49
CA MET A 40 -5.89 -4.85 -16.03
C MET A 40 -6.82 -4.46 -17.18
N GLN A 41 -7.33 -3.23 -17.20
CA GLN A 41 -8.13 -2.74 -18.31
C GLN A 41 -7.30 -2.43 -19.56
N GLY A 42 -5.97 -2.32 -19.43
CA GLY A 42 -5.11 -1.83 -20.50
C GLY A 42 -5.33 -0.34 -20.78
N ASP A 43 -5.83 0.42 -19.80
CA ASP A 43 -6.03 1.87 -19.95
C ASP A 43 -4.67 2.58 -20.11
N ASP A 44 -4.59 3.47 -21.10
CA ASP A 44 -3.41 4.25 -21.50
C ASP A 44 -3.03 5.37 -20.50
N THR A 45 -3.28 5.22 -19.19
CA THR A 45 -2.81 6.22 -18.20
C THR A 45 -1.29 6.39 -18.20
N GLY A 46 -0.56 5.53 -18.91
CA GLY A 46 0.89 5.58 -19.04
C GLY A 46 1.55 4.91 -17.85
N VAL A 47 2.58 4.13 -18.11
CA VAL A 47 3.33 3.40 -17.07
C VAL A 47 3.88 4.38 -16.02
N GLU A 48 4.31 5.56 -16.44
CA GLU A 48 4.80 6.63 -15.59
C GLU A 48 3.75 7.13 -14.59
N ALA A 49 2.49 7.34 -15.02
CA ALA A 49 1.46 7.81 -14.11
C ALA A 49 1.09 6.75 -13.06
N GLN A 50 1.14 5.47 -13.44
CA GLN A 50 0.96 4.36 -12.51
C GLN A 50 2.10 4.31 -11.49
N ILE A 51 3.34 4.52 -11.91
CA ILE A 51 4.50 4.64 -11.02
C ILE A 51 4.29 5.80 -10.05
N ASP A 52 3.98 7.01 -10.54
CA ASP A 52 3.78 8.20 -9.71
C ASP A 52 2.69 7.98 -8.66
N ALA A 53 1.58 7.33 -9.02
CA ALA A 53 0.48 7.02 -8.12
C ALA A 53 0.93 6.05 -7.00
N LEU A 54 1.70 5.01 -7.34
CA LEU A 54 2.22 4.07 -6.35
C LEU A 54 3.29 4.72 -5.45
N GLU A 55 4.22 5.49 -5.99
CA GLU A 55 5.22 6.17 -5.17
C GLU A 55 4.58 7.14 -4.17
N LYS A 56 3.57 7.90 -4.63
CA LYS A 56 2.76 8.74 -3.75
C LYS A 56 2.05 7.92 -2.67
N ASN A 57 1.46 6.78 -3.04
CA ASN A 57 0.82 5.89 -2.07
C ASN A 57 1.81 5.42 -0.99
N GLN A 58 3.03 5.04 -1.38
CA GLN A 58 4.06 4.62 -0.43
C GLN A 58 4.48 5.75 0.52
N GLN A 59 4.62 6.98 0.00
CA GLN A 59 4.91 8.16 0.83
C GLN A 59 3.80 8.43 1.84
N GLU A 60 2.53 8.38 1.41
CA GLU A 60 1.38 8.58 2.28
C GLU A 60 1.25 7.48 3.33
N ALA A 61 1.48 6.22 2.95
CA ALA A 61 1.50 5.09 3.89
C ALA A 61 2.57 5.30 4.96
N SER A 62 3.79 5.68 4.54
CA SER A 62 4.90 5.96 5.45
C SER A 62 4.59 7.12 6.41
N ALA A 63 3.98 8.20 5.91
CA ALA A 63 3.57 9.35 6.72
C ALA A 63 2.49 8.99 7.76
N LYS A 64 1.64 7.99 7.45
CA LYS A 64 0.61 7.45 8.36
C LYS A 64 1.16 6.34 9.27
N GLY A 65 2.43 5.95 9.15
CA GLY A 65 3.01 4.81 9.87
C GLY A 65 2.44 3.46 9.46
N GLN A 66 1.90 3.35 8.25
CA GLN A 66 1.31 2.13 7.67
C GLN A 66 2.26 1.49 6.66
N ALA A 67 2.15 0.16 6.50
CA ALA A 67 2.85 -0.57 5.44
C ALA A 67 2.03 -0.58 4.14
N VAL A 68 2.70 -0.74 3.00
CA VAL A 68 2.05 -1.09 1.73
C VAL A 68 1.74 -2.59 1.68
N PRO A 69 0.71 -3.04 0.94
CA PRO A 69 0.28 -4.44 0.94
C PRO A 69 1.25 -5.39 0.21
N PRO A 70 1.12 -6.71 0.41
CA PRO A 70 1.80 -7.71 -0.40
C PRO A 70 1.55 -7.50 -1.90
N GLY A 71 2.59 -7.70 -2.70
CA GLY A 71 2.58 -7.51 -4.15
C GLY A 71 2.74 -6.05 -4.61
N PHE A 72 2.70 -5.08 -3.70
CA PHE A 72 2.85 -3.66 -4.04
C PHE A 72 4.21 -3.37 -4.68
N HIS A 73 5.29 -3.84 -4.05
CA HIS A 73 6.64 -3.63 -4.57
C HIS A 73 6.89 -4.51 -5.80
N ALA A 74 6.31 -5.72 -5.86
CA ALA A 74 6.31 -6.52 -7.08
C ALA A 74 5.68 -5.78 -8.27
N HIS A 75 4.53 -5.14 -8.09
CA HIS A 75 3.87 -4.39 -9.16
C HIS A 75 4.71 -3.16 -9.56
N LEU A 76 5.20 -2.38 -8.59
CA LEU A 76 6.04 -1.23 -8.88
C LEU A 76 7.33 -1.62 -9.62
N GLY A 77 7.97 -2.74 -9.24
CA GLY A 77 9.12 -3.29 -9.95
C GLY A 77 8.79 -3.73 -11.38
N MET A 78 7.61 -4.30 -11.61
CA MET A 78 7.13 -4.67 -12.94
C MET A 78 6.92 -3.44 -13.85
N LEU A 79 6.34 -2.35 -13.31
CA LEU A 79 6.21 -1.08 -14.04
C LEU A 79 7.60 -0.49 -14.37
N TYR A 80 8.55 -0.56 -13.43
CA TYR A 80 9.92 -0.14 -13.69
C TYR A 80 10.60 -0.97 -14.78
N ALA A 81 10.35 -2.28 -14.83
CA ALA A 81 10.88 -3.15 -15.87
C ALA A 81 10.36 -2.78 -17.26
N GLN A 82 9.09 -2.37 -17.38
CA GLN A 82 8.51 -1.91 -18.65
C GLN A 82 9.21 -0.66 -19.20
N LEU A 83 9.75 0.18 -18.31
CA LEU A 83 10.54 1.36 -18.68
C LEU A 83 12.04 1.09 -18.83
N GLY A 84 12.50 -0.17 -18.71
CA GLY A 84 13.93 -0.52 -18.76
C GLY A 84 14.75 -0.03 -17.56
N LYS A 85 14.09 0.28 -16.43
CA LYS A 85 14.73 0.81 -15.21
C LYS A 85 15.23 -0.31 -14.30
N ASP A 86 16.19 -1.11 -14.80
CA ASP A 86 16.67 -2.36 -14.19
C ASP A 86 17.11 -2.24 -12.71
N ALA A 87 17.76 -1.13 -12.35
CA ALA A 87 18.19 -0.89 -10.98
C ALA A 87 17.01 -0.75 -10.03
N GLN A 88 16.02 0.07 -10.40
CA GLN A 88 14.78 0.24 -9.63
C GLN A 88 13.96 -1.05 -9.60
N THR A 89 13.86 -1.78 -10.71
CA THR A 89 13.20 -3.09 -10.75
C THR A 89 13.77 -4.04 -9.70
N ARG A 90 15.10 -4.18 -9.65
CA ARG A 90 15.76 -5.05 -8.67
C ARG A 90 15.53 -4.59 -7.25
N GLU A 91 15.62 -3.29 -6.99
CA GLU A 91 15.38 -2.72 -5.66
C GLU A 91 13.97 -3.04 -5.16
N GLN A 92 12.96 -2.89 -6.01
CA GLN A 92 11.57 -3.17 -5.65
C GLN A 92 11.36 -4.67 -5.40
N PHE A 93 11.90 -5.56 -6.25
CA PHE A 93 11.79 -7.01 -6.04
C PHE A 93 12.51 -7.49 -4.78
N GLU A 94 13.69 -6.95 -4.46
CA GLU A 94 14.37 -7.26 -3.20
C GLU A 94 13.62 -6.72 -1.98
N THR A 95 12.94 -5.57 -2.13
CA THR A 95 12.09 -5.03 -1.07
C THR A 95 10.86 -5.90 -0.84
N GLU A 96 10.19 -6.36 -1.90
CA GLU A 96 9.08 -7.32 -1.80
C GLU A 96 9.51 -8.58 -1.05
N LYS A 97 10.64 -9.18 -1.41
CA LYS A 97 11.21 -10.36 -0.72
C LYS A 97 11.44 -10.14 0.76
N ARG A 98 11.95 -8.95 1.11
CA ARG A 98 12.28 -8.60 2.50
C ARG A 98 11.02 -8.43 3.35
N LEU A 99 9.98 -7.83 2.78
CA LEU A 99 8.71 -7.59 3.48
C LEU A 99 7.82 -8.84 3.50
N PHE A 100 7.86 -9.63 2.43
CA PHE A 100 6.99 -10.77 2.16
C PHE A 100 7.86 -11.97 1.70
N PRO A 101 8.51 -12.69 2.61
CA PRO A 101 9.44 -13.79 2.27
C PRO A 101 8.78 -14.92 1.46
N GLU A 102 7.46 -15.08 1.54
CA GLU A 102 6.67 -15.98 0.70
C GLU A 102 6.79 -15.67 -0.80
N SER A 103 7.06 -14.42 -1.18
CA SER A 103 7.26 -14.00 -2.57
C SER A 103 8.63 -14.43 -3.13
N ALA A 104 9.57 -14.83 -2.28
CA ALA A 104 10.97 -14.99 -2.65
C ALA A 104 11.24 -15.97 -3.80
N PRO A 105 10.59 -17.14 -3.89
CA PRO A 105 10.76 -18.03 -5.04
C PRO A 105 10.41 -17.33 -6.36
N PHE A 106 9.33 -16.57 -6.38
CA PHE A 106 8.85 -15.88 -7.58
C PHE A 106 9.74 -14.67 -7.93
N MET A 107 10.08 -13.82 -6.95
CA MET A 107 10.98 -12.68 -7.19
C MET A 107 12.37 -13.14 -7.66
N ASN A 108 12.92 -14.21 -7.09
CA ASN A 108 14.19 -14.77 -7.53
C ASN A 108 14.11 -15.29 -8.98
N PHE A 109 13.01 -15.95 -9.35
CA PHE A 109 12.77 -16.40 -10.72
C PHE A 109 12.77 -15.21 -11.70
N LEU A 110 12.01 -14.14 -11.40
CA LEU A 110 11.95 -12.93 -12.22
C LEU A 110 13.33 -12.28 -12.39
N MET A 111 14.14 -12.22 -11.33
CA MET A 111 15.49 -11.63 -11.37
C MET A 111 16.55 -12.51 -12.05
N SER A 112 16.36 -13.84 -12.04
CA SER A 112 17.27 -14.77 -12.73
C SER A 112 17.07 -14.78 -14.25
N ASN A 113 15.85 -14.48 -14.70
CA ASN A 113 15.53 -14.38 -16.12
C ASN A 113 15.94 -13.00 -16.62
N LYS A 114 17.16 -12.87 -17.15
CA LYS A 114 17.72 -11.62 -17.71
C LYS A 114 17.00 -11.06 -18.94
N LYS A 115 15.77 -11.51 -19.21
CA LYS A 115 14.91 -11.03 -20.28
C LYS A 115 13.51 -11.58 -19.99
N GLY A 116 12.60 -10.73 -19.55
CA GLY A 116 11.20 -10.94 -19.85
C GLY A 116 11.02 -10.76 -21.35
N GLU A 117 11.49 -11.73 -22.15
CA GLU A 117 11.06 -11.84 -23.54
C GLU A 117 9.58 -12.23 -23.47
N THR A 118 8.76 -11.22 -23.72
CA THR A 118 7.39 -11.35 -24.19
C THR A 118 7.34 -12.50 -25.20
N GLN A 119 6.60 -13.56 -24.87
CA GLN A 119 6.04 -14.43 -25.90
C GLN A 119 4.98 -13.67 -26.67
#